data_AF-A0A2A6BVW4-F1
#
_entry.id   AF-A0A2A6BVW4-F1
#
_cell.length_a   1.000
_cell.length_b   1.000
_cell.length_c   1.000
_cell.angle_alpha   90.00
_cell.angle_beta   90.00
_cell.angle_gamma   90.00
#
_symmetry.space_group_name_H-M   'P 1'
#
loop_
_entity.id
_entity.type
_entity.pdbx_description
1 polymer ?
#
loop_
_entity_poly.entity_id
_entity_poly.type
_entity_poly.pdbx_seq_one_letter_code
_entity_poly.pdbx_strand_id
1 'polypeptide(L)'
;MALQQALKSVCEVCPGFPNPPLPMAPSLSTTEFSNSSRDELTSVPEVHPVLPNEPFATSYYYRYSSESAPSQSISPLESLPRELIWRILDQVPECLREIRATSQTLLKHVADYSMRHPNQPIVQYLRITQSPKHNLQVEMTIPRSSTTLFELRLIGNSSLFSQTGRVRCTDENKYFVYFYIDLSVLNYLSKCMGSVLEKVEILDWKNRSLFYFAITQLLGRKDIGQLEIKFEELSQQAVTELLKPLEVCMIDQFNLSVRDVTVSKPERLLVELSTFFQSIRITQLYLSNSRKNIPYFFGLHYFEWSPIILAMFSGKMDKLNICNFHYPQYLSAKSAGELLEKLPLIEKKVFFVATCKEFANAYAQHPDFFVRGSLGTDGYFLKIKHPSRLDE
;
A
#
# COMPACT_ATOMS: atom_id res chain seq x y z
N MET A 1 18.48 24.24 27.16
CA MET A 1 19.70 24.86 26.60
C MET A 1 20.97 24.04 26.85
N ALA A 2 21.37 23.73 28.09
CA ALA A 2 22.61 22.97 28.35
C ALA A 2 22.64 21.56 27.70
N LEU A 3 21.52 20.82 27.72
CA LEU A 3 21.42 19.49 27.08
C LEU A 3 21.50 19.56 25.54
N GLN A 4 20.93 20.61 24.93
CA GLN A 4 21.01 20.85 23.48
C GLN A 4 22.45 21.19 23.04
N GLN A 5 23.19 21.94 23.86
CA GLN A 5 24.61 22.23 23.59
C GLN A 5 25.49 20.98 23.72
N ALA A 6 25.22 20.12 24.71
CA ALA A 6 25.95 18.86 24.89
C ALA A 6 25.69 17.85 23.76
N LEU A 7 24.47 17.80 23.20
CA LEU A 7 24.15 16.94 22.06
C LEU A 7 24.74 17.46 20.75
N LYS A 8 24.81 18.78 20.56
CA LYS A 8 25.47 19.41 19.39
C LYS A 8 26.96 19.10 19.30
N SER A 9 27.68 19.04 20.43
CA SER A 9 29.11 18.77 20.44
C SER A 9 29.48 17.33 20.10
N VAL A 10 28.54 16.37 20.21
CA VAL A 10 28.76 14.96 19.85
C VAL A 10 28.65 14.75 18.33
N CYS A 11 27.87 15.58 17.63
CA CYS A 11 27.61 15.44 16.19
C CYS A 11 28.62 16.15 15.27
N GLU A 12 29.50 17.02 15.79
CA GLU A 12 30.41 17.84 14.98
C GLU A 12 31.75 17.17 14.61
N VAL A 13 31.92 15.86 14.87
CA VAL A 13 33.16 15.14 14.57
C VAL A 13 32.90 13.99 13.59
N CYS A 14 32.84 14.28 12.28
CA CYS A 14 33.22 13.34 11.20
C CYS A 14 33.32 14.06 9.83
N PRO A 15 34.34 13.75 9.00
CA PRO A 15 34.54 14.35 7.68
C PRO A 15 33.65 13.70 6.60
N GLY A 16 33.28 14.49 5.60
CA GLY A 16 32.36 14.11 4.51
C GLY A 16 32.90 13.04 3.56
N PHE A 17 32.00 12.20 3.06
CA PHE A 17 32.24 11.28 1.96
C PHE A 17 32.03 11.97 0.60
N PRO A 18 32.80 11.61 -0.44
CA PRO A 18 32.66 12.20 -1.76
C PRO A 18 31.46 11.60 -2.52
N ASN A 19 30.76 12.43 -3.29
CA ASN A 19 29.73 12.00 -4.23
C ASN A 19 30.36 11.24 -5.42
N PRO A 20 29.77 10.13 -5.88
CA PRO A 20 30.16 9.51 -7.15
C PRO A 20 29.68 10.35 -8.34
N PRO A 21 30.39 10.31 -9.48
CA PRO A 21 30.06 11.10 -10.66
C PRO A 21 28.83 10.55 -11.38
N LEU A 22 27.98 11.47 -11.86
CA LEU A 22 26.83 11.18 -12.71
C LEU A 22 27.28 10.75 -14.11
N PRO A 23 26.68 9.70 -14.72
CA PRO A 23 26.96 9.36 -16.11
C PRO A 23 26.23 10.33 -17.07
N MET A 24 26.96 10.78 -18.08
CA MET A 24 26.46 11.64 -19.17
C MET A 24 25.48 10.87 -20.07
N ALA A 25 24.42 11.55 -20.48
CA ALA A 25 23.44 11.04 -21.44
C ALA A 25 23.98 11.08 -22.88
N PRO A 26 23.75 10.05 -23.72
CA PRO A 26 24.02 10.15 -25.14
C PRO A 26 22.85 10.79 -25.91
N SER A 27 23.22 11.63 -26.86
CA SER A 27 22.40 12.32 -27.84
C SER A 27 21.72 11.37 -28.83
N LEU A 28 20.45 11.62 -29.14
CA LEU A 28 19.68 10.95 -30.19
C LEU A 28 19.95 11.59 -31.56
N SER A 29 20.32 10.75 -32.55
CA SER A 29 20.22 11.05 -33.98
C SER A 29 19.24 10.08 -34.64
N THR A 30 18.30 10.64 -35.38
CA THR A 30 17.25 10.01 -36.18
C THR A 30 17.78 9.36 -37.47
N THR A 31 17.30 8.15 -37.78
CA THR A 31 17.06 7.70 -39.18
C THR A 31 16.08 6.52 -39.23
N GLU A 32 15.23 6.55 -40.25
CA GLU A 32 14.16 5.62 -40.60
C GLU A 32 14.68 4.34 -41.30
N PHE A 33 13.97 3.20 -41.12
CA PHE A 33 13.34 2.34 -42.15
C PHE A 33 13.27 0.83 -41.80
N SER A 34 12.06 0.28 -42.04
CA SER A 34 11.69 -1.07 -42.52
C SER A 34 11.78 -2.34 -41.66
N ASN A 35 10.62 -3.01 -41.63
CA ASN A 35 10.25 -4.35 -41.17
C ASN A 35 11.25 -5.49 -41.43
N SER A 36 11.46 -6.34 -40.42
CA SER A 36 11.59 -7.80 -40.60
C SER A 36 11.55 -8.51 -39.24
N SER A 37 10.78 -9.59 -39.17
CA SER A 37 10.68 -10.53 -38.05
C SER A 37 12.04 -10.98 -37.52
N ARG A 38 12.25 -10.83 -36.20
CA ARG A 38 13.28 -11.57 -35.46
C ARG A 38 13.04 -11.52 -33.96
N ASP A 39 13.35 -12.62 -33.31
CA ASP A 39 13.29 -12.88 -31.87
C ASP A 39 13.82 -11.73 -31.02
N GLU A 40 12.98 -11.19 -30.13
CA GLU A 40 13.41 -10.21 -29.13
C GLU A 40 13.96 -10.92 -27.88
N LEU A 41 15.26 -11.18 -27.93
CA LEU A 41 16.13 -11.17 -26.76
C LEU A 41 16.19 -9.73 -26.22
N THR A 42 15.34 -9.40 -25.26
CA THR A 42 15.49 -8.18 -24.47
C THR A 42 16.68 -8.34 -23.53
N SER A 43 17.79 -7.70 -23.87
CA SER A 43 18.91 -7.46 -22.97
C SER A 43 18.45 -6.55 -21.82
N VAL A 44 18.38 -7.15 -20.63
CA VAL A 44 18.14 -6.43 -19.36
C VAL A 44 19.47 -5.81 -18.92
N PRO A 45 19.50 -4.56 -18.42
CA PRO A 45 20.71 -4.00 -17.83
C PRO A 45 21.12 -4.85 -16.61
N GLU A 46 22.36 -5.34 -16.61
CA GLU A 46 22.99 -5.99 -15.47
C GLU A 46 22.97 -5.05 -14.26
N VAL A 47 22.11 -5.36 -13.29
CA VAL A 47 22.23 -4.81 -11.94
C VAL A 47 23.28 -5.66 -11.24
N HIS A 48 24.49 -5.12 -11.12
CA HIS A 48 25.53 -5.74 -10.31
C HIS A 48 25.04 -5.90 -8.87
N PRO A 49 25.07 -7.11 -8.28
CA PRO A 49 24.88 -7.25 -6.85
C PRO A 49 25.99 -6.48 -6.14
N VAL A 50 25.60 -5.62 -5.20
CA VAL A 50 26.54 -5.08 -4.21
C VAL A 50 27.05 -6.28 -3.42
N LEU A 51 28.31 -6.65 -3.67
CA LEU A 51 29.02 -7.66 -2.91
C LEU A 51 28.99 -7.28 -1.42
N PRO A 52 28.74 -8.23 -0.50
CA PRO A 52 28.98 -7.99 0.91
C PRO A 52 30.50 -7.89 1.10
N ASN A 53 30.99 -6.67 1.29
CA ASN A 53 32.37 -6.46 1.72
C ASN A 53 32.53 -6.97 3.16
N GLU A 54 33.39 -7.98 3.26
CA GLU A 54 34.20 -8.45 4.38
C GLU A 54 33.55 -9.18 5.58
N PRO A 55 34.04 -10.40 5.90
CA PRO A 55 33.81 -11.03 7.19
C PRO A 55 34.73 -10.40 8.24
N PHE A 56 34.15 -9.67 9.19
CA PHE A 56 34.82 -9.40 10.47
C PHE A 56 34.88 -10.69 11.29
N ALA A 57 35.94 -11.48 11.10
CA ALA A 57 36.27 -12.60 11.98
C ALA A 57 37.78 -12.76 12.13
N THR A 58 38.40 -11.84 12.87
CA THR A 58 39.70 -12.09 13.50
C THR A 58 39.48 -12.42 14.97
N SER A 59 39.46 -13.73 15.29
CA SER A 59 39.50 -14.20 16.67
C SER A 59 40.92 -14.06 17.21
N TYR A 60 41.19 -12.95 17.91
CA TYR A 60 42.36 -12.84 18.77
C TYR A 60 42.03 -13.42 20.15
N TYR A 61 42.53 -14.62 20.44
CA TYR A 61 42.56 -15.16 21.80
C TYR A 61 43.61 -14.40 22.62
N TYR A 62 43.19 -13.33 23.30
CA TYR A 62 43.96 -12.74 24.40
C TYR A 62 43.71 -13.55 25.68
N ARG A 63 44.78 -14.17 26.17
CA ARG A 63 44.84 -14.82 27.48
C ARG A 63 44.90 -13.73 28.54
N TYR A 64 43.76 -13.39 29.15
CA TYR A 64 43.68 -12.41 30.22
C TYR A 64 44.23 -12.99 31.53
N SER A 65 45.24 -12.33 32.06
CA SER A 65 45.62 -12.38 33.47
C SER A 65 44.48 -11.83 34.32
N SER A 66 44.21 -12.46 35.46
CA SER A 66 43.14 -12.09 36.40
C SER A 66 43.52 -10.83 37.19
N GLU A 67 43.49 -9.67 36.55
CA GLU A 67 43.47 -8.38 37.24
C GLU A 67 42.02 -7.98 37.48
N SER A 68 41.70 -7.62 38.71
CA SER A 68 40.37 -7.18 39.16
C SER A 68 39.81 -6.13 38.21
N ALA A 69 38.71 -6.47 37.51
CA ALA A 69 38.09 -5.60 36.53
C ALA A 69 37.76 -4.23 37.16
N PRO A 70 38.21 -3.12 36.57
CA PRO A 70 37.85 -1.79 37.05
C PRO A 70 36.32 -1.67 37.03
N SER A 71 35.75 -1.20 38.13
CA SER A 71 34.32 -0.93 38.27
C SER A 71 33.91 0.06 37.19
N GLN A 72 33.32 -0.43 36.11
CA GLN A 72 32.84 0.39 35.00
C GLN A 72 31.76 1.34 35.55
N SER A 73 32.11 2.61 35.70
CA SER A 73 31.16 3.64 36.11
C SER A 73 30.13 3.83 34.99
N ILE A 74 28.87 3.53 35.28
CA ILE A 74 27.73 3.76 34.37
C ILE A 74 27.69 5.25 34.03
N SER A 75 27.49 5.60 32.76
CA SER A 75 27.41 7.01 32.39
C SER A 75 26.19 7.68 33.02
N PRO A 76 26.25 8.99 33.35
CA PRO A 76 25.08 9.71 33.88
C PRO A 76 23.86 9.62 32.97
N LEU A 77 24.07 9.54 31.65
CA LEU A 77 22.99 9.41 30.67
C LEU A 77 22.29 8.05 30.77
N GLU A 78 23.04 6.97 30.94
CA GLU A 78 22.49 5.62 31.15
C GLU A 78 21.85 5.43 32.52
N SER A 79 22.21 6.27 33.49
CA SER A 79 21.57 6.27 34.81
C SER A 79 20.18 6.93 34.83
N LEU A 80 19.79 7.61 33.74
CA LEU A 80 18.48 8.25 33.66
C LEU A 80 17.35 7.22 33.57
N PRO A 81 16.19 7.50 34.20
CA PRO A 81 14.97 6.76 33.93
C PRO A 81 14.66 6.71 32.44
N ARG A 82 14.22 5.53 31.97
CA ARG A 82 13.90 5.25 30.56
C ARG A 82 12.99 6.31 29.95
N GLU A 83 12.00 6.78 30.69
CA GLU A 83 11.02 7.75 30.23
C GLU A 83 11.67 9.12 29.94
N LEU A 84 12.73 9.50 30.67
CA LEU A 84 13.52 10.70 30.39
C LEU A 84 14.41 10.50 29.17
N ILE A 85 15.05 9.33 29.03
CA ILE A 85 15.82 9.01 27.83
C ILE A 85 14.92 9.13 26.60
N TRP A 86 13.73 8.56 26.63
CA TRP A 86 12.78 8.66 25.51
C TRP A 86 12.36 10.09 25.20
N ARG A 87 12.13 10.93 26.21
CA ARG A 87 11.88 12.37 25.97
C ARG A 87 13.07 13.07 25.32
N ILE A 88 14.30 12.63 25.59
CA ILE A 88 15.48 13.13 24.88
C ILE A 88 15.45 12.65 23.43
N LEU A 89 15.15 11.37 23.19
CA LEU A 89 15.02 10.80 21.84
C LEU A 89 13.95 11.50 20.99
N ASP A 90 12.83 11.92 21.60
CA ASP A 90 11.77 12.71 20.95
C ASP A 90 12.30 14.07 20.42
N GLN A 91 13.32 14.64 21.07
CA GLN A 91 13.86 15.97 20.76
C GLN A 91 15.03 15.95 19.78
N VAL A 92 15.71 14.81 19.63
CA VAL A 92 16.87 14.65 18.74
C VAL A 92 16.78 13.38 17.89
N PRO A 93 15.72 13.23 17.06
CA PRO A 93 15.55 12.05 16.23
C PRO A 93 16.73 11.80 15.28
N GLU A 94 17.42 12.84 14.84
CA GLU A 94 18.59 12.77 13.96
C GLU A 94 19.80 12.09 14.60
N CYS A 95 19.95 12.15 15.93
CA CYS A 95 21.10 11.59 16.67
C CYS A 95 20.90 10.13 17.10
N LEU A 96 19.78 9.51 16.74
CA LEU A 96 19.39 8.20 17.27
C LEU A 96 20.35 7.07 16.85
N ARG A 97 21.03 7.22 15.72
CA ARG A 97 22.03 6.25 15.26
C ARG A 97 23.30 6.32 16.11
N GLU A 98 23.75 7.53 16.41
CA GLU A 98 24.92 7.81 17.23
C GLU A 98 24.67 7.36 18.67
N ILE A 99 23.53 7.74 19.26
CA ILE A 99 23.11 7.32 20.60
C ILE A 99 23.09 5.78 20.69
N ARG A 100 22.55 5.10 19.68
CA ARG A 100 22.53 3.64 19.60
C ARG A 100 23.94 3.03 19.60
N ALA A 101 24.92 3.69 18.98
CA ALA A 101 26.30 3.20 18.91
C ALA A 101 27.11 3.47 20.20
N THR A 102 26.66 4.38 21.08
CA THR A 102 27.42 4.76 22.27
C THR A 102 27.48 3.67 23.35
N SER A 103 26.40 2.92 23.57
CA SER A 103 26.37 1.87 24.59
C SER A 103 25.26 0.83 24.38
N GLN A 104 25.40 -0.34 25.00
CA GLN A 104 24.41 -1.42 24.95
C GLN A 104 23.09 -1.03 25.64
N THR A 105 23.17 -0.27 26.73
CA THR A 105 22.00 0.23 27.46
C THR A 105 21.20 1.19 26.59
N LEU A 106 21.87 2.15 25.94
CA LEU A 106 21.22 3.12 25.06
C LEU A 106 20.72 2.48 23.77
N LEU A 107 21.44 1.51 23.20
CA LEU A 107 20.94 0.66 22.12
C LEU A 107 19.58 0.04 22.48
N LYS A 108 19.48 -0.57 23.67
CA LYS A 108 18.22 -1.17 24.13
C LYS A 108 17.12 -0.12 24.29
N HIS A 109 17.42 1.04 24.88
CA HIS A 109 16.44 2.11 25.03
C HIS A 109 15.95 2.67 23.69
N VAL A 110 16.83 2.83 22.70
CA VAL A 110 16.48 3.26 21.34
C VAL A 110 15.65 2.19 20.62
N ALA A 111 15.97 0.91 20.79
CA ALA A 111 15.19 -0.19 20.23
C ALA A 111 13.78 -0.26 20.84
N ASP A 112 13.66 -0.13 22.16
CA ASP A 112 12.36 -0.10 22.83
C ASP A 112 11.55 1.14 22.44
N TYR A 113 12.22 2.29 22.33
CA TYR A 113 11.63 3.55 21.89
C TYR A 113 11.05 3.45 20.49
N SER A 114 11.80 2.91 19.53
CA SER A 114 11.37 2.86 18.13
C SER A 114 10.07 2.07 17.97
N MET A 115 9.86 1.05 18.81
CA MET A 115 8.67 0.19 18.79
C MET A 115 7.51 0.68 19.68
N ARG A 116 7.70 1.74 20.48
CA ARG A 116 6.74 2.22 21.48
C ARG A 116 5.42 2.74 20.89
N HIS A 117 5.47 3.31 19.69
CA HIS A 117 4.33 3.95 19.05
C HIS A 117 3.84 3.13 17.85
N PRO A 118 3.19 1.97 18.09
CA PRO A 118 2.66 1.16 16.99
C PRO A 118 1.58 1.92 16.22
N ASN A 119 0.83 2.82 16.88
CA ASN A 119 -0.27 3.57 16.28
C ASN A 119 0.16 4.81 15.49
N GLN A 120 1.47 5.12 15.43
CA GLN A 120 1.93 6.21 14.59
C GLN A 120 1.93 5.76 13.11
N PRO A 121 1.26 6.48 12.20
CA PRO A 121 1.31 6.19 10.78
C PRO A 121 2.72 6.53 10.27
N ILE A 122 3.56 5.49 10.10
CA ILE A 122 4.90 5.65 9.55
C ILE A 122 4.88 5.49 8.04
N VAL A 123 4.21 4.44 7.56
CA VAL A 123 4.05 4.19 6.13
C VAL A 123 2.71 4.79 5.68
N GLN A 124 2.77 5.79 4.81
CA GLN A 124 1.57 6.37 4.21
C GLN A 124 1.04 5.43 3.14
N TYR A 125 1.91 5.05 2.21
CA TYR A 125 1.52 4.26 1.06
C TYR A 125 2.34 2.97 0.96
N LEU A 126 1.63 1.85 0.84
CA LEU A 126 2.19 0.50 0.72
C LEU A 126 1.74 -0.10 -0.60
N ARG A 127 2.68 -0.41 -1.49
CA ARG A 127 2.42 -1.15 -2.72
C ARG A 127 3.05 -2.53 -2.64
N ILE A 128 2.25 -3.55 -2.90
CA ILE A 128 2.63 -4.95 -2.89
C ILE A 128 2.47 -5.48 -4.32
N THR A 129 3.56 -5.97 -4.90
CA THR A 129 3.53 -6.55 -6.25
C THR A 129 4.14 -7.95 -6.24
N GLN A 130 3.63 -8.81 -7.11
CA GLN A 130 4.23 -10.12 -7.33
C GLN A 130 5.36 -10.02 -8.35
N SER A 131 6.60 -10.19 -7.90
CA SER A 131 7.75 -10.24 -8.80
C SER A 131 7.94 -11.66 -9.35
N PRO A 132 8.16 -11.85 -10.67
CA PRO A 132 8.55 -13.15 -11.22
C PRO A 132 9.83 -13.72 -10.60
N LYS A 133 10.76 -12.83 -10.22
CA LYS A 133 12.07 -13.17 -9.65
C LYS A 133 12.00 -13.38 -8.13
N HIS A 134 11.26 -12.52 -7.45
CA HIS A 134 11.35 -12.40 -6.00
C HIS A 134 10.11 -12.86 -5.24
N ASN A 135 9.10 -13.50 -5.85
CA ASN A 135 7.81 -13.89 -5.22
C ASN A 135 6.97 -12.71 -4.66
N LEU A 136 7.56 -11.75 -3.96
CA LEU A 136 6.93 -10.59 -3.34
C LEU A 136 7.90 -9.39 -3.38
N GLN A 137 7.42 -8.26 -3.89
CA GLN A 137 8.06 -6.96 -3.80
C GLN A 137 7.16 -6.02 -3.02
N VAL A 138 7.74 -5.33 -2.04
CA VAL A 138 7.05 -4.35 -1.20
C VAL A 138 7.70 -2.99 -1.39
N GLU A 139 6.93 -2.04 -1.89
CA GLU A 139 7.30 -0.63 -1.99
C GLU A 139 6.55 0.14 -0.89
N MET A 140 7.28 0.93 -0.10
CA MET A 140 6.72 1.77 0.97
C MET A 140 7.11 3.21 0.74
N THR A 141 6.16 4.11 0.88
CA THR A 141 6.38 5.55 0.86
C THR A 141 6.21 6.12 2.25
N ILE A 142 7.23 6.85 2.69
CA ILE A 142 7.41 7.27 4.08
C ILE A 142 7.68 8.77 4.11
N PRO A 143 6.93 9.54 4.91
CA PRO A 143 7.22 10.95 5.14
C PRO A 143 8.67 11.17 5.56
N ARG A 144 9.28 12.25 5.10
CA ARG A 144 10.63 12.62 5.54
C ARG A 144 10.72 12.76 7.07
N SER A 145 9.68 13.28 7.70
CA SER A 145 9.58 13.42 9.16
C SER A 145 9.59 12.08 9.91
N SER A 146 9.05 11.01 9.31
CA SER A 146 8.95 9.67 9.90
C SER A 146 10.11 8.74 9.51
N THR A 147 10.98 9.18 8.59
CA THR A 147 12.03 8.35 7.99
C THR A 147 13.03 7.83 9.02
N THR A 148 13.52 8.69 9.92
CA THR A 148 14.51 8.27 10.91
C THR A 148 13.94 7.21 11.85
N LEU A 149 12.68 7.37 12.29
CA LEU A 149 11.99 6.39 13.12
C LEU A 149 11.82 5.05 12.39
N PHE A 150 11.41 5.07 11.12
CA PHE A 150 11.29 3.86 10.31
C PHE A 150 12.62 3.11 10.19
N GLU A 151 13.71 3.82 9.85
CA GLU A 151 15.02 3.21 9.71
C GLU A 151 15.51 2.59 11.02
N LEU A 152 15.24 3.22 12.17
CA LEU A 152 15.57 2.63 13.46
C LEU A 152 14.82 1.34 13.74
N ARG A 153 13.55 1.25 13.32
CA ARG A 153 12.79 0.00 13.38
C ARG A 153 13.43 -1.04 12.46
N LEU A 154 13.77 -0.68 11.21
CA LEU A 154 14.40 -1.60 10.28
C LEU A 154 15.76 -2.14 10.77
N ILE A 155 16.63 -1.29 11.33
CA ILE A 155 17.96 -1.68 11.81
C ILE A 155 17.89 -2.71 12.97
N GLY A 156 16.74 -2.82 13.65
CA GLY A 156 16.54 -3.90 14.63
C GLY A 156 16.51 -5.31 14.01
N ASN A 157 16.42 -5.43 12.69
CA ASN A 157 16.54 -6.68 11.95
C ASN A 157 17.55 -6.52 10.80
N SER A 158 18.78 -7.00 11.01
CA SER A 158 19.88 -6.86 10.05
C SER A 158 19.59 -7.49 8.68
N SER A 159 18.88 -8.63 8.66
CA SER A 159 18.48 -9.31 7.42
C SER A 159 17.55 -8.42 6.60
N LEU A 160 16.49 -7.89 7.22
CA LEU A 160 15.55 -6.98 6.57
C LEU A 160 16.24 -5.71 6.07
N PHE A 161 17.10 -5.11 6.91
CA PHE A 161 17.82 -3.89 6.54
C PHE A 161 18.70 -4.10 5.31
N SER A 162 19.42 -5.23 5.23
CA SER A 162 20.29 -5.54 4.08
C SER A 162 19.54 -5.77 2.77
N GLN A 163 18.27 -6.19 2.84
CA GLN A 163 17.40 -6.41 1.68
C GLN A 163 16.62 -5.16 1.25
N THR A 164 16.77 -4.06 1.99
CA THR A 164 16.01 -2.82 1.77
C THR A 164 16.80 -1.84 0.93
N GLY A 165 16.30 -1.53 -0.27
CA GLY A 165 16.74 -0.40 -1.07
C GLY A 165 16.02 0.89 -0.68
N ARG A 166 16.69 2.04 -0.86
CA ARG A 166 16.10 3.37 -0.60
C ARG A 166 16.30 4.28 -1.80
N VAL A 167 15.23 4.96 -2.20
CA VAL A 167 15.24 6.06 -3.16
C VAL A 167 14.73 7.31 -2.45
N ARG A 168 15.51 8.40 -2.54
CA ARG A 168 15.14 9.69 -1.95
C ARG A 168 14.34 10.50 -2.96
N CYS A 169 13.18 11.00 -2.57
CA CYS A 169 12.39 11.97 -3.34
C CYS A 169 12.37 13.32 -2.59
N THR A 170 11.79 14.36 -3.18
CA THR A 170 11.80 15.73 -2.62
C THR A 170 11.11 15.80 -1.25
N ASP A 171 9.91 15.21 -1.16
CA ASP A 171 9.02 15.34 0.00
C ASP A 171 8.85 14.03 0.79
N GLU A 172 9.22 12.92 0.16
CA GLU A 172 9.04 11.56 0.68
C GLU A 172 10.27 10.70 0.42
N ASN A 173 10.40 9.62 1.18
CA ASN A 173 11.37 8.56 0.89
C ASN A 173 10.63 7.30 0.46
N LYS A 174 11.11 6.69 -0.62
CA LYS A 174 10.62 5.40 -1.11
C LYS A 174 11.58 4.31 -0.69
N TYR A 175 11.04 3.28 -0.06
CA TYR A 175 11.76 2.10 0.36
C TYR A 175 11.25 0.91 -0.44
N PHE A 176 12.18 0.12 -0.97
CA PHE A 176 11.90 -1.07 -1.74
C PHE A 176 12.47 -2.26 -1.01
N VAL A 177 11.66 -3.27 -0.76
CA VAL A 177 12.12 -4.52 -0.17
C VAL A 177 11.69 -5.68 -1.05
N TYR A 178 12.67 -6.53 -1.37
CA TYR A 178 12.48 -7.69 -2.22
C TYR A 178 12.63 -8.94 -1.35
N PHE A 179 11.57 -9.75 -1.23
CA PHE A 179 11.55 -10.89 -0.30
C PHE A 179 11.37 -12.21 -1.01
N TYR A 180 12.32 -13.12 -0.88
CA TYR A 180 11.91 -14.53 -0.83
C TYR A 180 11.07 -14.69 0.44
N ILE A 181 9.85 -15.24 0.34
CA ILE A 181 8.82 -15.22 1.41
C ILE A 181 9.36 -15.87 2.68
N ASP A 182 9.94 -15.05 3.57
CA ASP A 182 10.30 -15.40 4.94
C ASP A 182 9.28 -14.73 5.88
N LEU A 183 8.47 -15.55 6.53
CA LEU A 183 7.39 -15.11 7.39
C LEU A 183 7.88 -14.31 8.59
N SER A 184 9.08 -14.63 9.10
CA SER A 184 9.67 -13.91 10.24
C SER A 184 10.00 -12.46 9.88
N VAL A 185 10.52 -12.27 8.65
CA VAL A 185 10.87 -10.96 8.11
C VAL A 185 9.62 -10.15 7.79
N LEU A 186 8.58 -10.77 7.20
CA LEU A 186 7.30 -10.10 6.94
C LEU A 186 6.60 -9.65 8.21
N ASN A 187 6.60 -10.49 9.26
CA ASN A 187 6.05 -10.12 10.56
C ASN A 187 6.80 -8.96 11.20
N TYR A 188 8.12 -8.94 11.06
CA TYR A 188 8.93 -7.84 11.54
C TYR A 188 8.66 -6.55 10.75
N LEU A 189 8.59 -6.64 9.43
CA LEU A 189 8.26 -5.52 8.56
C LEU A 189 6.87 -4.96 8.89
N SER A 190 5.88 -5.82 9.08
CA SER A 190 4.52 -5.43 9.48
C SER A 190 4.53 -4.56 10.74
N LYS A 191 5.37 -4.89 11.73
CA LYS A 191 5.52 -4.08 12.94
C LYS A 191 6.23 -2.75 12.66
N CYS A 192 7.18 -2.71 11.73
CA CYS A 192 7.89 -1.50 11.36
C CYS A 192 6.96 -0.42 10.80
N MET A 193 5.95 -0.82 10.02
CA MET A 193 5.04 0.10 9.33
C MET A 193 4.09 0.88 10.25
N GLY A 194 3.85 0.38 11.47
CA GLY A 194 2.78 0.88 12.34
C GLY A 194 1.42 0.21 12.06
N SER A 195 0.40 0.52 12.84
CA SER A 195 -0.95 -0.05 12.74
C SER A 195 -1.88 0.70 11.81
N VAL A 196 -1.53 1.93 11.42
CA VAL A 196 -2.34 2.78 10.52
C VAL A 196 -1.61 2.93 9.18
N LEU A 197 -2.30 2.67 8.08
CA LEU A 197 -1.85 2.86 6.71
C LEU A 197 -2.85 3.75 5.98
N GLU A 198 -2.37 4.75 5.25
CA GLU A 198 -3.27 5.65 4.50
C GLU A 198 -3.79 4.94 3.24
N LYS A 199 -2.89 4.30 2.47
CA LYS A 199 -3.26 3.60 1.25
C LYS A 199 -2.43 2.34 1.02
N VAL A 200 -3.10 1.27 0.61
CA VAL A 200 -2.50 -0.02 0.24
C VAL A 200 -2.91 -0.36 -1.20
N GLU A 201 -1.93 -0.72 -2.03
CA GLU A 201 -2.14 -1.23 -3.38
C GLU A 201 -1.59 -2.64 -3.52
N ILE A 202 -2.38 -3.55 -4.06
CA ILE A 202 -1.98 -4.93 -4.37
C ILE A 202 -2.14 -5.13 -5.87
N LEU A 203 -1.02 -5.29 -6.57
CA LEU A 203 -0.96 -5.34 -8.04
C LEU A 203 -0.41 -6.67 -8.56
N ASP A 204 -0.66 -6.91 -9.85
CA ASP A 204 -0.10 -7.99 -10.67
C ASP A 204 -0.30 -9.39 -10.08
N TRP A 205 -1.57 -9.67 -9.74
CA TRP A 205 -1.99 -10.91 -9.12
C TRP A 205 -1.87 -12.13 -10.05
N LYS A 206 -0.96 -13.07 -9.74
CA LYS A 206 -0.92 -14.42 -10.33
C LYS A 206 -1.09 -15.46 -9.22
N ASN A 207 -2.28 -16.05 -9.17
CA ASN A 207 -2.78 -17.00 -8.17
C ASN A 207 -1.71 -17.96 -7.59
N ARG A 208 -1.05 -17.56 -6.49
CA ARG A 208 -0.08 -18.38 -5.75
C ARG A 208 -0.41 -18.34 -4.26
N SER A 209 -0.71 -19.50 -3.68
CA SER A 209 -1.11 -19.68 -2.27
C SER A 209 -0.21 -18.93 -1.26
N LEU A 210 1.12 -19.00 -1.42
CA LEU A 210 2.07 -18.34 -0.52
C LEU A 210 1.95 -16.81 -0.51
N PHE A 211 1.54 -16.20 -1.62
CA PHE A 211 1.42 -14.76 -1.73
C PHE A 211 0.25 -14.22 -0.89
N TYR A 212 -0.87 -14.96 -0.83
CA TYR A 212 -2.01 -14.64 0.03
C TYR A 212 -1.61 -14.63 1.51
N PHE A 213 -0.89 -15.66 1.95
CA PHE A 213 -0.42 -15.73 3.33
C PHE A 213 0.53 -14.57 3.67
N ALA A 214 1.42 -14.21 2.76
CA ALA A 214 2.33 -13.08 2.96
C ALA A 214 1.57 -11.75 3.12
N ILE A 215 0.56 -11.49 2.29
CA ILE A 215 -0.26 -10.27 2.39
C ILE A 215 -1.03 -10.23 3.71
N THR A 216 -1.66 -11.34 4.11
CA THR A 216 -2.45 -11.38 5.34
C THR A 216 -1.59 -11.17 6.59
N GLN A 217 -0.35 -11.68 6.62
CA GLN A 217 0.62 -11.38 7.68
C GLN A 217 1.08 -9.92 7.65
N LEU A 218 1.33 -9.39 6.45
CA LEU A 218 1.82 -8.02 6.29
C LEU A 218 0.77 -7.00 6.72
N LEU A 219 -0.48 -7.21 6.33
CA LEU A 219 -1.60 -6.31 6.64
C LEU A 219 -2.18 -6.55 8.03
N GLY A 220 -2.33 -7.79 8.48
CA GLY A 220 -2.77 -8.12 9.84
C GLY A 220 -4.01 -7.34 10.30
N ARG A 221 -4.00 -6.87 11.54
CA ARG A 221 -5.05 -5.97 12.09
C ARG A 221 -4.61 -4.51 11.96
N LYS A 222 -4.56 -4.01 10.73
CA LYS A 222 -4.27 -2.60 10.46
C LYS A 222 -5.53 -1.82 10.12
N ASP A 223 -5.49 -0.54 10.46
CA ASP A 223 -6.44 0.45 10.00
C ASP A 223 -5.92 0.99 8.66
N ILE A 224 -6.68 0.79 7.60
CA ILE A 224 -6.32 1.09 6.22
C ILE A 224 -7.34 2.09 5.66
N GLY A 225 -6.91 3.31 5.35
CA GLY A 225 -7.81 4.29 4.75
C GLY A 225 -8.34 3.81 3.40
N GLN A 226 -7.44 3.47 2.48
CA GLN A 226 -7.80 3.00 1.15
C GLN A 226 -7.07 1.69 0.79
N LEU A 227 -7.83 0.64 0.48
CA LEU A 227 -7.29 -0.60 -0.08
C LEU A 227 -7.65 -0.72 -1.55
N GLU A 228 -6.65 -0.88 -2.41
CA GLU A 228 -6.81 -1.08 -3.84
C GLU A 228 -6.21 -2.42 -4.27
N ILE A 229 -7.02 -3.24 -4.95
CA ILE A 229 -6.60 -4.55 -5.45
C ILE A 229 -6.91 -4.65 -6.93
N LYS A 230 -5.92 -5.08 -7.71
CA LYS A 230 -6.06 -5.33 -9.15
C LYS A 230 -5.92 -6.80 -9.48
N PHE A 231 -6.98 -7.39 -10.04
CA PHE A 231 -7.02 -8.77 -10.53
C PHE A 231 -7.08 -8.81 -12.05
N GLU A 232 -6.21 -9.62 -12.65
CA GLU A 232 -6.42 -10.05 -14.05
C GLU A 232 -7.56 -11.08 -14.11
N GLU A 233 -7.60 -12.02 -13.17
CA GLU A 233 -8.72 -12.96 -13.00
C GLU A 233 -9.08 -13.06 -11.51
N LEU A 234 -10.33 -12.74 -11.17
CA LEU A 234 -10.89 -12.94 -9.83
C LEU A 234 -11.55 -14.32 -9.76
N SER A 235 -10.86 -15.27 -9.15
CA SER A 235 -11.33 -16.65 -8.96
C SER A 235 -11.90 -16.89 -7.56
N GLN A 236 -12.61 -18.02 -7.37
CA GLN A 236 -13.12 -18.41 -6.05
C GLN A 236 -12.01 -18.59 -5.00
N GLN A 237 -10.82 -19.03 -5.43
CA GLN A 237 -9.65 -19.15 -4.57
C GLN A 237 -9.17 -17.77 -4.11
N ALA A 238 -9.10 -16.79 -5.02
CA ALA A 238 -8.67 -15.44 -4.68
C ALA A 238 -9.60 -14.77 -3.65
N VAL A 239 -10.91 -14.98 -3.78
CA VAL A 239 -11.91 -14.54 -2.81
C VAL A 239 -11.64 -15.14 -1.43
N THR A 240 -11.42 -16.45 -1.37
CA THR A 240 -11.29 -17.19 -0.11
C THR A 240 -9.97 -16.90 0.61
N GLU A 241 -8.88 -16.81 -0.16
CA GLU A 241 -7.53 -16.66 0.40
C GLU A 241 -7.10 -15.20 0.60
N LEU A 242 -7.69 -14.22 -0.11
CA LEU A 242 -7.37 -12.80 0.05
C LEU A 242 -8.49 -12.00 0.70
N LEU A 243 -9.68 -11.99 0.08
CA LEU A 243 -10.72 -11.03 0.43
C LEU A 243 -11.31 -11.32 1.81
N LYS A 244 -11.51 -12.60 2.15
CA LYS A 244 -12.02 -12.99 3.47
C LYS A 244 -11.05 -12.66 4.61
N PRO A 245 -9.75 -12.96 4.52
CA PRO A 245 -8.82 -12.51 5.55
C PRO A 245 -8.76 -10.99 5.74
N LEU A 246 -9.09 -10.19 4.72
CA LEU A 246 -9.11 -8.73 4.85
C LEU A 246 -10.27 -8.21 5.71
N GLU A 247 -11.23 -9.07 6.08
CA GLU A 247 -12.31 -8.73 7.02
C GLU A 247 -11.79 -8.31 8.41
N VAL A 248 -10.57 -8.73 8.79
CA VAL A 248 -9.96 -8.33 10.07
C VAL A 248 -9.29 -6.96 10.03
N CYS A 249 -9.15 -6.37 8.84
CA CYS A 249 -8.65 -5.02 8.65
C CYS A 249 -9.81 -4.02 8.75
N MET A 250 -9.56 -2.86 9.35
CA MET A 250 -10.50 -1.76 9.29
C MET A 250 -10.22 -0.99 8.00
N ILE A 251 -11.06 -1.17 6.97
CA ILE A 251 -10.85 -0.55 5.66
C ILE A 251 -11.98 0.46 5.39
N ASP A 252 -11.63 1.74 5.23
CA ASP A 252 -12.64 2.78 4.98
C ASP A 252 -13.14 2.73 3.52
N GLN A 253 -12.21 2.57 2.57
CA GLN A 253 -12.50 2.51 1.14
C GLN A 253 -11.84 1.30 0.47
N PHE A 254 -12.65 0.52 -0.26
CA PHE A 254 -12.20 -0.63 -1.03
C PHE A 254 -12.33 -0.38 -2.54
N ASN A 255 -11.21 -0.42 -3.26
CA ASN A 255 -11.14 -0.29 -4.71
C ASN A 255 -10.76 -1.63 -5.36
N LEU A 256 -11.66 -2.19 -6.14
CA LEU A 256 -11.46 -3.44 -6.87
C LEU A 256 -11.35 -3.15 -8.36
N SER A 257 -10.17 -3.38 -8.95
CA SER A 257 -10.00 -3.39 -10.39
C SER A 257 -9.93 -4.83 -10.87
N VAL A 258 -10.78 -5.24 -11.81
CA VAL A 258 -10.83 -6.63 -12.27
C VAL A 258 -11.02 -6.71 -13.78
N ARG A 259 -10.30 -7.62 -14.45
CA ARG A 259 -10.51 -7.92 -15.88
C ARG A 259 -11.49 -9.06 -16.09
N ASP A 260 -11.20 -10.24 -15.55
CA ASP A 260 -12.06 -11.42 -15.67
C ASP A 260 -12.56 -11.89 -14.30
N VAL A 261 -13.77 -12.44 -14.24
CA VAL A 261 -14.39 -12.94 -13.01
C VAL A 261 -14.90 -14.36 -13.26
N THR A 262 -14.22 -15.33 -12.66
CA THR A 262 -14.54 -16.77 -12.78
C THR A 262 -15.18 -17.34 -11.51
N VAL A 263 -15.55 -16.47 -10.57
CA VAL A 263 -16.33 -16.82 -9.37
C VAL A 263 -17.68 -17.39 -9.78
N SER A 264 -18.14 -18.44 -9.10
CA SER A 264 -19.38 -19.15 -9.45
C SER A 264 -20.67 -18.31 -9.30
N LYS A 265 -20.68 -17.35 -8.37
CA LYS A 265 -21.82 -16.46 -8.06
C LYS A 265 -21.31 -15.04 -7.81
N PRO A 266 -20.83 -14.35 -8.86
CA PRO A 266 -20.13 -13.08 -8.70
C PRO A 266 -21.03 -11.97 -8.15
N GLU A 267 -22.34 -12.01 -8.40
CA GLU A 267 -23.32 -11.09 -7.84
C GLU A 267 -23.46 -11.22 -6.32
N ARG A 268 -23.38 -12.44 -5.78
CA ARG A 268 -23.43 -12.68 -4.33
C ARG A 268 -22.18 -12.17 -3.63
N LEU A 269 -21.03 -12.33 -4.29
CA LEU A 269 -19.77 -11.79 -3.80
C LEU A 269 -19.84 -10.27 -3.62
N LEU A 270 -20.44 -9.53 -4.56
CA LEU A 270 -20.57 -8.08 -4.42
C LEU A 270 -21.44 -7.67 -3.22
N VAL A 271 -22.53 -8.40 -2.97
CA VAL A 271 -23.35 -8.21 -1.78
C VAL A 271 -22.57 -8.55 -0.51
N GLU A 272 -21.81 -9.65 -0.50
CA GLU A 272 -20.93 -10.03 0.62
C GLU A 272 -19.90 -8.93 0.93
N LEU A 273 -19.21 -8.41 -0.09
CA LEU A 273 -18.23 -7.32 0.05
C LEU A 273 -18.85 -6.05 0.63
N SER A 274 -20.09 -5.71 0.24
CA SER A 274 -20.80 -4.54 0.77
C SER A 274 -21.16 -4.62 2.27
N THR A 275 -21.04 -5.81 2.86
CA THR A 275 -21.20 -5.99 4.32
C THR A 275 -19.95 -5.59 5.11
N PHE A 276 -18.78 -5.59 4.45
CA PHE A 276 -17.50 -5.29 5.07
C PHE A 276 -17.09 -3.83 4.91
N PHE A 277 -17.39 -3.22 3.76
CA PHE A 277 -16.89 -1.89 3.41
C PHE A 277 -18.01 -0.84 3.34
N GLN A 278 -17.73 0.36 3.86
CA GLN A 278 -18.63 1.50 3.74
C GLN A 278 -18.60 2.12 2.34
N SER A 279 -17.43 2.12 1.70
CA SER A 279 -17.20 2.67 0.37
C SER A 279 -16.55 1.64 -0.55
N ILE A 280 -17.21 1.34 -1.68
CA ILE A 280 -16.70 0.41 -2.69
C ILE A 280 -16.56 1.13 -4.03
N ARG A 281 -15.40 0.98 -4.67
CA ARG A 281 -15.19 1.30 -6.08
C ARG A 281 -14.87 0.04 -6.86
N ILE A 282 -15.55 -0.17 -7.98
CA ILE A 282 -15.30 -1.30 -8.88
C ILE A 282 -14.91 -0.75 -10.25
N THR A 283 -13.77 -1.17 -10.76
CA THR A 283 -13.30 -0.84 -12.11
C THR A 283 -13.21 -2.11 -12.95
N GLN A 284 -14.10 -2.24 -13.92
CA GLN A 284 -14.08 -3.34 -14.87
C GLN A 284 -13.10 -3.02 -16.01
N LEU A 285 -12.02 -3.80 -16.10
CA LEU A 285 -11.02 -3.70 -17.15
C LEU A 285 -11.51 -4.39 -18.43
N TYR A 286 -10.93 -4.00 -19.57
CA TYR A 286 -11.27 -4.54 -20.89
C TYR A 286 -10.88 -6.02 -21.03
N LEU A 287 -11.83 -6.88 -21.45
CA LEU A 287 -11.54 -8.25 -21.88
C LEU A 287 -11.11 -8.26 -23.35
N SER A 288 -9.89 -8.70 -23.64
CA SER A 288 -9.31 -8.74 -24.99
C SER A 288 -10.16 -9.50 -26.01
N ASN A 289 -10.88 -10.53 -25.58
CA ASN A 289 -11.65 -11.42 -26.45
C ASN A 289 -13.16 -11.10 -26.50
N SER A 290 -13.60 -10.03 -25.83
CA SER A 290 -15.03 -9.69 -25.74
C SER A 290 -15.42 -8.61 -26.76
N ARG A 291 -16.61 -8.73 -27.34
CA ARG A 291 -17.18 -7.68 -28.18
C ARG A 291 -17.56 -6.49 -27.29
N LYS A 292 -17.04 -5.30 -27.59
CA LYS A 292 -17.27 -4.04 -26.84
C LYS A 292 -18.74 -3.63 -26.66
N ASN A 293 -19.65 -4.19 -27.45
CA ASN A 293 -21.07 -3.83 -27.45
C ASN A 293 -21.98 -4.83 -26.73
N ILE A 294 -21.43 -5.82 -26.03
CA ILE A 294 -22.24 -6.74 -25.24
C ILE A 294 -22.37 -6.18 -23.82
N PRO A 295 -23.60 -6.08 -23.25
CA PRO A 295 -23.81 -5.80 -21.84
C PRO A 295 -23.06 -6.84 -20.99
N TYR A 296 -22.00 -6.39 -20.34
CA TYR A 296 -21.13 -7.23 -19.53
C TYR A 296 -20.62 -6.46 -18.33
N PHE A 297 -20.71 -7.06 -17.15
CA PHE A 297 -20.10 -6.53 -15.94
C PHE A 297 -19.81 -7.69 -15.00
N PHE A 298 -18.61 -7.71 -14.42
CA PHE A 298 -18.27 -8.57 -13.29
C PHE A 298 -18.61 -10.07 -13.52
N GLY A 299 -18.27 -10.59 -14.71
CA GLY A 299 -18.49 -12.00 -15.08
C GLY A 299 -19.88 -12.34 -15.63
N LEU A 300 -20.84 -11.40 -15.64
CA LEU A 300 -22.22 -11.65 -16.07
C LEU A 300 -22.61 -10.85 -17.31
N HIS A 301 -23.39 -11.48 -18.19
CA HIS A 301 -23.95 -10.88 -19.39
C HIS A 301 -25.45 -10.64 -19.25
N TYR A 302 -25.96 -9.54 -19.81
CA TYR A 302 -27.40 -9.21 -19.84
C TYR A 302 -28.11 -9.36 -18.47
N PHE A 303 -27.40 -9.00 -17.41
CA PHE A 303 -27.87 -9.19 -16.04
C PHE A 303 -28.60 -7.96 -15.51
N GLU A 304 -29.65 -8.17 -14.72
CA GLU A 304 -30.40 -7.08 -14.08
C GLU A 304 -29.70 -6.67 -12.77
N TRP A 305 -28.95 -5.58 -12.83
CA TRP A 305 -28.08 -5.12 -11.73
C TRP A 305 -28.81 -4.36 -10.63
N SER A 306 -29.99 -3.81 -10.91
CA SER A 306 -30.78 -3.03 -9.94
C SER A 306 -30.97 -3.76 -8.59
N PRO A 307 -31.49 -5.01 -8.53
CA PRO A 307 -31.68 -5.72 -7.27
C PRO A 307 -30.39 -5.93 -6.48
N ILE A 308 -29.27 -6.20 -7.16
CA ILE A 308 -27.97 -6.44 -6.52
C ILE A 308 -27.40 -5.16 -5.93
N ILE A 309 -27.42 -4.06 -6.69
CA ILE A 309 -26.94 -2.75 -6.22
C ILE A 309 -27.78 -2.29 -5.01
N LEU A 310 -29.11 -2.42 -5.08
CA LEU A 310 -29.98 -2.12 -3.94
C LEU A 310 -29.67 -3.00 -2.72
N ALA A 311 -29.43 -4.30 -2.93
CA ALA A 311 -29.02 -5.20 -1.87
C ALA A 311 -27.67 -4.78 -1.26
N MET A 312 -26.71 -4.30 -2.05
CA MET A 312 -25.44 -3.80 -1.52
C MET A 312 -25.64 -2.59 -0.60
N PHE A 313 -26.52 -1.65 -0.96
CA PHE A 313 -26.85 -0.50 -0.12
C PHE A 313 -27.72 -0.84 1.10
N SER A 314 -28.28 -2.05 1.20
CA SER A 314 -29.04 -2.46 2.38
C SER A 314 -28.14 -2.65 3.62
N GLY A 315 -26.86 -2.98 3.41
CA GLY A 315 -25.86 -3.26 4.46
C GLY A 315 -25.19 -2.02 5.08
N LYS A 316 -23.88 -2.07 5.30
CA LYS A 316 -23.12 -0.92 5.86
C LYS A 316 -22.70 0.09 4.80
N MET A 317 -22.63 -0.35 3.54
CA MET A 317 -22.19 0.47 2.42
C MET A 317 -23.13 1.66 2.18
N ASP A 318 -22.54 2.82 1.95
CA ASP A 318 -23.24 4.05 1.57
C ASP A 318 -22.60 4.78 0.38
N LYS A 319 -21.42 4.32 -0.11
CA LYS A 319 -20.81 4.77 -1.36
C LYS A 319 -20.53 3.59 -2.29
N LEU A 320 -20.99 3.72 -3.53
CA LEU A 320 -20.65 2.79 -4.61
C LEU A 320 -20.29 3.56 -5.88
N ASN A 321 -19.11 3.26 -6.42
CA ASN A 321 -18.65 3.80 -7.70
C ASN A 321 -18.28 2.67 -8.66
N ILE A 322 -19.02 2.51 -9.76
CA ILE A 322 -18.75 1.50 -10.79
C ILE A 322 -18.23 2.16 -12.06
N CYS A 323 -16.97 1.91 -12.40
CA CYS A 323 -16.33 2.32 -13.63
C CYS A 323 -16.29 1.14 -14.62
N ASN A 324 -17.14 1.16 -15.65
CA ASN A 324 -17.24 0.10 -16.66
C ASN A 324 -17.28 0.67 -18.09
N PHE A 325 -16.27 1.46 -18.42
CA PHE A 325 -16.19 2.25 -19.66
C PHE A 325 -16.22 1.42 -20.94
N HIS A 326 -15.72 0.19 -20.88
CA HIS A 326 -15.67 -0.70 -22.04
C HIS A 326 -17.00 -1.38 -22.33
N TYR A 327 -17.92 -1.42 -21.35
CA TYR A 327 -19.22 -2.09 -21.47
C TYR A 327 -20.34 -1.20 -20.88
N PRO A 328 -20.52 0.05 -21.34
CA PRO A 328 -21.40 1.04 -20.69
C PRO A 328 -22.90 0.69 -20.76
N GLN A 329 -23.25 -0.38 -21.48
CA GLN A 329 -24.60 -0.92 -21.63
C GLN A 329 -24.93 -2.00 -20.57
N TYR A 330 -23.99 -2.34 -19.68
CA TYR A 330 -24.23 -3.34 -18.64
C TYR A 330 -25.40 -2.97 -17.73
N LEU A 331 -25.58 -1.66 -17.48
CA LEU A 331 -26.71 -1.14 -16.73
C LEU A 331 -27.83 -0.76 -17.71
N SER A 332 -28.81 -1.66 -17.84
CA SER A 332 -29.97 -1.47 -18.71
C SER A 332 -30.79 -0.25 -18.32
N ALA A 333 -31.56 0.32 -19.26
CA ALA A 333 -32.40 1.47 -18.99
C ALA A 333 -33.42 1.19 -17.87
N LYS A 334 -33.96 -0.05 -17.84
CA LYS A 334 -34.85 -0.54 -16.79
C LYS A 334 -34.16 -0.55 -15.42
N SER A 335 -32.99 -1.21 -15.33
CA SER A 335 -32.23 -1.27 -14.07
C SER A 335 -31.83 0.13 -13.58
N ALA A 336 -31.39 1.02 -14.46
CA ALA A 336 -31.08 2.40 -14.09
C ALA A 336 -32.32 3.19 -13.60
N GLY A 337 -33.46 3.04 -14.27
CA GLY A 337 -34.73 3.63 -13.83
C GLY A 337 -35.18 3.15 -12.44
N GLU A 338 -35.05 1.85 -12.16
CA GLU A 338 -35.35 1.31 -10.84
C GLU A 338 -34.42 1.84 -9.75
N LEU A 339 -33.12 2.01 -10.05
CA LEU A 339 -32.16 2.58 -9.10
C LEU A 339 -32.45 4.05 -8.80
N LEU A 340 -32.85 4.82 -9.83
CA LEU A 340 -33.27 6.21 -9.70
C LEU A 340 -34.46 6.36 -8.75
N GLU A 341 -35.43 5.46 -8.84
CA GLU A 341 -36.62 5.46 -7.99
C GLU A 341 -36.31 4.99 -6.56
N LYS A 342 -35.52 3.92 -6.41
CA LYS A 342 -35.40 3.19 -5.14
C LYS A 342 -34.23 3.62 -4.26
N LEU A 343 -33.09 4.07 -4.82
CA LEU A 343 -31.95 4.50 -4.00
C LEU A 343 -32.27 5.70 -3.10
N PRO A 344 -33.03 6.72 -3.56
CA PRO A 344 -33.45 7.83 -2.72
C PRO A 344 -34.33 7.44 -1.53
N LEU A 345 -35.03 6.31 -1.62
CA LEU A 345 -35.91 5.80 -0.56
C LEU A 345 -35.14 5.04 0.53
N ILE A 346 -33.85 4.77 0.32
CA ILE A 346 -32.99 4.20 1.36
C ILE A 346 -32.68 5.33 2.34
N GLU A 347 -32.98 5.14 3.62
CA GLU A 347 -32.74 6.10 4.72
C GLU A 347 -31.23 6.26 5.05
N LYS A 348 -30.40 6.48 4.03
CA LYS A 348 -28.95 6.65 4.10
C LYS A 348 -28.53 7.80 3.20
N LYS A 349 -27.35 8.36 3.50
CA LYS A 349 -26.71 9.38 2.68
C LYS A 349 -26.07 8.71 1.46
N VAL A 350 -26.85 8.20 0.53
CA VAL A 350 -26.34 7.41 -0.60
C VAL A 350 -25.44 8.26 -1.51
N PHE A 351 -24.31 7.67 -1.91
CA PHE A 351 -23.48 8.13 -3.02
C PHE A 351 -23.37 6.98 -4.03
N PHE A 352 -23.98 7.16 -5.20
CA PHE A 352 -23.93 6.18 -6.27
C PHE A 352 -23.48 6.83 -7.56
N VAL A 353 -22.42 6.28 -8.15
CA VAL A 353 -21.92 6.67 -9.46
C VAL A 353 -21.68 5.40 -10.26
N ALA A 354 -22.21 5.34 -11.48
CA ALA A 354 -22.02 4.19 -12.34
C ALA A 354 -21.88 4.62 -13.80
N THR A 355 -21.00 3.98 -14.56
CA THR A 355 -21.01 4.12 -16.02
C THR A 355 -22.36 3.65 -16.56
N CYS A 356 -23.05 4.48 -17.34
CA CYS A 356 -24.37 4.15 -17.91
C CYS A 356 -24.62 4.96 -19.17
N LYS A 357 -24.78 4.28 -20.31
CA LYS A 357 -25.04 4.93 -21.60
C LYS A 357 -26.47 5.48 -21.72
N GLU A 358 -27.44 4.76 -21.17
CA GLU A 358 -28.88 5.03 -21.38
C GLU A 358 -29.35 6.37 -20.78
N PHE A 359 -28.68 6.85 -19.74
CA PHE A 359 -29.05 8.06 -19.00
C PHE A 359 -28.09 9.24 -19.23
N ALA A 360 -27.32 9.22 -20.33
CA ALA A 360 -26.37 10.25 -20.72
C ALA A 360 -26.88 11.70 -20.55
N ASN A 361 -28.14 11.93 -20.93
CA ASN A 361 -28.78 13.25 -20.95
C ASN A 361 -29.88 13.40 -19.89
N ALA A 362 -30.04 12.42 -19.01
CA ALA A 362 -31.13 12.45 -18.04
C ALA A 362 -30.83 13.46 -16.93
N TYR A 363 -31.82 14.27 -16.63
CA TYR A 363 -31.85 15.14 -15.46
C TYR A 363 -33.17 14.91 -14.75
N ALA A 364 -33.11 14.51 -13.49
CA ALA A 364 -34.28 14.39 -12.65
C ALA A 364 -34.04 15.20 -11.38
N GLN A 365 -35.03 15.97 -10.96
CA GLN A 365 -35.02 16.60 -9.65
C GLN A 365 -35.70 15.64 -8.68
N HIS A 366 -34.93 15.08 -7.75
CA HIS A 366 -35.47 14.43 -6.56
C HIS A 366 -35.31 15.41 -5.39
N PRO A 367 -36.30 15.61 -4.51
CA PRO A 367 -36.23 16.59 -3.42
C PRO A 367 -34.96 16.46 -2.58
N ASP A 368 -34.61 15.23 -2.25
CA ASP A 368 -33.51 14.92 -1.34
C ASP A 368 -32.25 14.38 -2.03
N PHE A 369 -32.22 14.29 -3.36
CA PHE A 369 -31.11 13.69 -4.09
C PHE A 369 -30.80 14.41 -5.39
N PHE A 370 -29.51 14.59 -5.64
CA PHE A 370 -29.00 15.06 -6.92
C PHE A 370 -28.88 13.89 -7.88
N VAL A 371 -29.73 13.89 -8.91
CA VAL A 371 -29.72 12.90 -9.98
C VAL A 371 -29.25 13.56 -11.27
N ARG A 372 -28.17 13.03 -11.86
CA ARG A 372 -27.62 13.58 -13.10
C ARG A 372 -26.96 12.52 -13.97
N GLY A 373 -27.37 12.50 -15.23
CA GLY A 373 -26.58 12.02 -16.34
C GLY A 373 -25.44 13.00 -16.64
N SER A 374 -24.20 12.51 -16.69
CA SER A 374 -23.08 13.35 -17.10
C SER A 374 -22.17 12.64 -18.08
N LEU A 375 -21.77 13.37 -19.13
CA LEU A 375 -20.65 12.99 -19.97
C LEU A 375 -19.35 13.43 -19.27
N GLY A 376 -18.55 12.47 -18.84
CA GLY A 376 -17.17 12.68 -18.40
C GLY A 376 -16.17 12.37 -19.51
N THR A 377 -14.89 12.58 -19.25
CA THR A 377 -13.79 12.21 -20.17
C THR A 377 -13.82 10.74 -20.55
N ASP A 378 -14.26 9.90 -19.61
CA ASP A 378 -14.20 8.45 -19.74
C ASP A 378 -15.54 7.83 -20.18
N GLY A 379 -16.58 8.65 -20.40
CA GLY A 379 -17.87 8.19 -20.91
C GLY A 379 -19.08 8.74 -20.14
N TYR A 380 -20.22 8.08 -20.30
CA TYR A 380 -21.49 8.48 -19.69
C TYR A 380 -21.66 7.87 -18.31
N PHE A 381 -22.11 8.67 -17.35
CA PHE A 381 -22.35 8.25 -15.97
C PHE A 381 -23.74 8.60 -15.50
N LEU A 382 -24.33 7.68 -14.74
CA LEU A 382 -25.46 7.94 -13.85
C LEU A 382 -24.93 8.29 -12.46
N LYS A 383 -25.33 9.45 -11.93
CA LYS A 383 -24.98 9.91 -10.58
C LYS A 383 -26.25 10.10 -9.77
N ILE A 384 -26.30 9.49 -8.59
CA ILE A 384 -27.36 9.65 -7.58
C ILE A 384 -26.66 9.94 -6.26
N LYS A 385 -26.67 11.20 -5.82
CA LYS A 385 -25.93 11.64 -4.63
C LYS A 385 -26.84 12.36 -3.65
N HIS A 386 -26.73 12.02 -2.38
CA HIS A 386 -27.28 12.82 -1.31
C HIS A 386 -26.61 14.22 -1.30
N PRO A 387 -27.33 15.33 -1.02
CA PRO A 387 -26.81 16.69 -1.05
C PRO A 387 -25.55 16.89 -0.21
N SER A 388 -25.43 16.18 0.91
CA SER A 388 -24.24 16.24 1.78
C SER A 388 -22.98 15.58 1.19
N ARG A 389 -23.05 15.03 -0.02
CA ARG A 389 -21.95 14.31 -0.70
C ARG A 389 -21.68 14.84 -2.12
N LEU A 390 -22.10 16.07 -2.42
CA LEU A 390 -21.95 16.64 -3.76
C LEU A 390 -20.48 16.89 -4.13
N ASP A 391 -19.65 17.22 -3.14
CA ASP A 391 -18.23 17.57 -3.29
C ASP A 391 -17.29 16.33 -3.30
N GLU A 392 -17.83 15.14 -3.02
CA GLU A 392 -17.13 13.87 -3.20
C GLU A 392 -17.21 13.39 -4.66
#